data_AF-A0A7S0R1T3-F1
#
_entry.id   AF-A0A7S0R1T3-F1
#
_cell.length_a   1.000
_cell.length_b   1.000
_cell.length_c   1.000
_cell.angle_alpha   90.00
_cell.angle_beta   90.00
_cell.angle_gamma   90.00
#
_symmetry.space_group_name_H-M   'P 1'
#
loop_
_entity.id
_entity.type
_entity.pdbx_description
1 polymer ?
#
loop_
_entity_poly.entity_id
_entity_poly.type
_entity_poly.pdbx_seq_one_letter_code
_entity_poly.pdbx_strand_id
1 'polypeptide(L)'
;RRIADLCVAQHNYHLATKKYTQAGLKDRAMDALLKSGDTDKIIFFAGVLRSKEIYIKAANYLQTLKWHADGELLKKIIEFYTKAKAHPQLAAFYDACSQVEIDEYRDYDKALGALQESRRHLLKAGRDASALDRRIEAVDAFVRARASA
;
A
#
# COMPACT_ATOMS: atom_id res chain seq x y z
N ARG A 1 -25.19 -18.12 2.61
CA ARG A 1 -24.80 -17.29 1.43
C ARG A 1 -25.79 -16.14 1.20
N ARG A 2 -27.08 -16.42 0.99
CA ARG A 2 -28.13 -15.42 0.70
C ARG A 2 -28.24 -14.26 1.71
N ILE A 3 -28.03 -14.53 3.00
CA ILE A 3 -28.08 -13.50 4.07
C ILE A 3 -26.95 -12.46 3.94
N ALA A 4 -25.74 -12.89 3.57
CA ALA A 4 -24.60 -11.97 3.46
C ALA A 4 -24.80 -10.99 2.30
N ASP A 5 -25.28 -11.50 1.15
CA ASP A 5 -25.56 -10.68 -0.02
C ASP A 5 -26.69 -9.67 0.26
N LEU A 6 -27.71 -10.06 1.03
CA LEU A 6 -28.76 -9.14 1.52
C LEU A 6 -28.21 -8.05 2.46
N CYS A 7 -27.28 -8.40 3.35
CA CYS A 7 -26.63 -7.42 4.24
C CYS A 7 -25.83 -6.38 3.44
N VAL A 8 -25.15 -6.80 2.36
CA VAL A 8 -24.45 -5.87 1.46
C VAL A 8 -25.44 -4.93 0.77
N ALA A 9 -26.57 -5.45 0.28
CA ALA A 9 -27.61 -4.65 -0.36
C ALA A 9 -28.25 -3.62 0.59
N GLN A 10 -28.28 -3.93 1.89
CA GLN A 10 -28.75 -3.04 2.96
C GLN A 10 -27.65 -2.13 3.53
N HIS A 11 -26.47 -2.10 2.91
CA HIS A 11 -25.28 -1.38 3.41
C HIS A 11 -24.82 -1.79 4.82
N ASN A 12 -25.26 -2.95 5.32
CA ASN A 12 -24.83 -3.53 6.59
C ASN A 12 -23.56 -4.36 6.39
N TYR A 13 -22.47 -3.67 6.08
CA TYR A 13 -21.21 -4.27 5.68
C TYR A 13 -20.53 -5.08 6.79
N HIS A 14 -20.60 -4.65 8.05
CA HIS A 14 -20.02 -5.40 9.16
C HIS A 14 -20.71 -6.75 9.39
N LEU A 15 -22.04 -6.78 9.30
CA LEU A 15 -22.79 -8.04 9.37
C LEU A 15 -22.50 -8.92 8.16
N ALA A 16 -22.42 -8.32 6.96
CA ALA A 16 -22.02 -9.03 5.75
C ALA A 16 -20.65 -9.70 5.90
N THR A 17 -19.64 -8.98 6.40
CA THR A 17 -18.31 -9.52 6.70
C THR A 17 -18.39 -10.71 7.65
N LYS A 18 -19.11 -10.58 8.77
CA LYS A 18 -19.27 -11.71 9.73
C LYS A 18 -19.88 -12.93 9.05
N LYS A 19 -20.93 -12.74 8.24
CA LYS A 19 -21.61 -13.82 7.52
C LYS A 19 -20.74 -14.43 6.42
N TYR A 20 -19.95 -13.65 5.70
CA TYR A 20 -19.00 -14.16 4.72
C TYR A 20 -17.86 -14.93 5.39
N THR A 21 -17.32 -14.45 6.52
CA THR A 21 -16.28 -15.15 7.29
C THR A 21 -16.80 -16.48 7.84
N GLN A 22 -18.01 -16.51 8.41
CA GLN A 22 -18.66 -17.75 8.87
C GLN A 22 -18.87 -18.76 7.72
N ALA A 23 -19.08 -18.27 6.51
CA ALA A 23 -19.23 -19.08 5.31
C ALA A 23 -17.89 -19.45 4.63
N GLY A 24 -16.74 -19.09 5.22
CA GLY A 24 -15.41 -19.32 4.65
C GLY A 24 -15.06 -18.44 3.44
N LEU A 25 -15.92 -17.47 3.07
CA LEU A 25 -15.77 -16.61 1.90
C LEU A 25 -14.93 -15.37 2.23
N LYS A 26 -13.64 -15.60 2.53
CA LYS A 26 -12.68 -14.58 2.99
C LYS A 26 -12.55 -13.37 2.06
N ASP A 27 -12.50 -13.59 0.74
CA ASP A 27 -12.39 -12.48 -0.22
C ASP A 27 -13.62 -11.58 -0.21
N ARG A 28 -14.82 -12.16 -0.16
CA ARG A 28 -16.07 -11.40 -0.08
C ARG A 28 -16.22 -10.68 1.25
N ALA A 29 -15.73 -11.29 2.34
CA ALA A 29 -15.70 -10.67 3.65
C ALA A 29 -14.82 -9.40 3.64
N MET A 30 -13.66 -9.48 2.99
CA MET A 30 -12.77 -8.35 2.79
C MET A 30 -13.41 -7.28 1.89
N ASP A 31 -14.02 -7.66 0.78
CA ASP A 31 -14.71 -6.70 -0.10
C ASP A 31 -15.82 -5.94 0.62
N ALA A 32 -16.56 -6.61 1.51
CA ALA A 32 -17.53 -5.94 2.38
C ALA A 32 -16.87 -4.98 3.38
N LEU A 33 -15.74 -5.35 4.00
CA LEU A 33 -14.99 -4.45 4.88
C LEU A 33 -14.48 -3.22 4.15
N LEU A 34 -13.89 -3.39 2.96
CA LEU A 34 -13.41 -2.28 2.15
C LEU A 34 -14.54 -1.28 1.83
N LYS A 35 -15.74 -1.78 1.52
CA LYS A 35 -16.93 -0.94 1.30
C LYS A 35 -17.41 -0.21 2.56
N SER A 36 -17.14 -0.76 3.74
CA SER A 36 -17.49 -0.11 5.01
C SER A 36 -16.60 1.08 5.35
N GLY A 37 -15.38 1.15 4.80
CA GLY A 37 -14.40 2.17 5.11
C GLY A 37 -13.75 2.05 6.51
N ASP A 38 -14.06 0.99 7.26
CA ASP A 38 -13.53 0.76 8.60
C ASP A 38 -12.08 0.26 8.54
N THR A 39 -11.16 1.22 8.58
CA THR A 39 -9.74 1.01 8.37
C THR A 39 -9.12 0.10 9.44
N ASP A 40 -9.52 0.25 10.71
CA ASP A 40 -9.03 -0.57 11.81
C ASP A 40 -9.44 -2.04 11.63
N LYS A 41 -10.71 -2.28 11.27
CA LYS A 41 -11.17 -3.65 10.99
C LYS A 41 -10.51 -4.22 9.74
N ILE A 42 -10.25 -3.42 8.71
CA ILE A 42 -9.52 -3.84 7.50
C ILE A 42 -8.10 -4.30 7.87
N ILE A 43 -7.35 -3.48 8.62
CA ILE A 43 -5.98 -3.78 9.06
C ILE A 43 -5.97 -5.05 9.94
N PHE A 44 -6.88 -5.12 10.91
CA PHE A 44 -7.03 -6.28 11.79
C PHE A 44 -7.33 -7.55 11.00
N PHE A 45 -8.32 -7.50 10.10
CA PHE A 45 -8.76 -8.66 9.32
C PHE A 45 -7.65 -9.18 8.39
N ALA A 46 -6.89 -8.28 7.78
CA ALA A 46 -5.73 -8.66 6.98
C ALA A 46 -4.66 -9.38 7.83
N GLY A 47 -4.38 -8.88 9.04
CA GLY A 47 -3.45 -9.51 9.99
C GLY A 47 -3.90 -10.89 10.50
N VAL A 48 -5.22 -11.11 10.62
CA VAL A 48 -5.80 -12.41 11.01
C VAL A 48 -5.77 -13.41 9.86
N LEU A 49 -6.20 -13.02 8.66
CA LEU A 49 -6.32 -13.96 7.54
C LEU A 49 -4.98 -14.37 6.92
N ARG A 50 -3.98 -13.49 6.98
CA ARG A 50 -2.61 -13.73 6.50
C ARG A 50 -2.51 -14.26 5.06
N SER A 51 -3.47 -13.93 4.20
CA SER A 51 -3.45 -14.27 2.77
C SER A 51 -2.82 -13.15 1.96
N LYS A 52 -2.08 -13.55 0.92
CA LYS A 52 -1.43 -12.64 -0.01
C LYS A 52 -2.42 -11.68 -0.67
N GLU A 53 -3.54 -12.21 -1.15
CA GLU A 53 -4.59 -11.49 -1.85
C GLU A 53 -5.26 -10.46 -0.92
N ILE A 54 -5.51 -10.86 0.34
CA ILE A 54 -6.08 -9.98 1.36
C ILE A 54 -5.12 -8.85 1.73
N TYR A 55 -3.83 -9.15 1.90
CA TYR A 55 -2.83 -8.12 2.16
C TYR A 55 -2.74 -7.10 1.01
N ILE A 56 -2.74 -7.57 -0.24
CA ILE A 56 -2.73 -6.67 -1.41
C ILE A 56 -3.99 -5.80 -1.43
N LYS A 57 -5.18 -6.39 -1.21
CA LYS A 57 -6.45 -5.63 -1.16
C LYS A 57 -6.45 -4.59 -0.05
N ALA A 58 -5.96 -4.94 1.14
CA ALA A 58 -5.83 -4.01 2.26
C ALA A 58 -4.91 -2.85 1.90
N ALA A 59 -3.68 -3.15 1.46
CA ALA A 59 -2.69 -2.14 1.12
C ALA A 59 -3.17 -1.20 -0.02
N ASN A 60 -3.80 -1.76 -1.06
CA ASN A 60 -4.38 -0.97 -2.15
C ASN A 60 -5.44 0.01 -1.63
N TYR A 61 -6.29 -0.42 -0.70
CA TYR A 61 -7.28 0.44 -0.08
C TYR A 61 -6.63 1.55 0.76
N LEU A 62 -5.65 1.21 1.61
CA LEU A 62 -4.96 2.21 2.44
C LEU A 62 -4.26 3.28 1.60
N GLN A 63 -3.76 2.94 0.41
CA GLN A 63 -3.19 3.92 -0.54
C GLN A 63 -4.19 4.97 -1.04
N THR A 64 -5.50 4.70 -0.99
CA THR A 64 -6.53 5.67 -1.35
C THR A 64 -6.83 6.70 -0.25
N LEU A 65 -6.33 6.44 0.96
CA LEU A 65 -6.46 7.34 2.11
C LEU A 65 -5.31 8.36 2.12
N LYS A 66 -5.36 9.32 3.05
CA LYS A 66 -4.29 10.31 3.25
C LYS A 66 -3.09 9.71 4.01
N TRP A 67 -2.43 8.72 3.42
CA TRP A 67 -1.32 7.98 4.04
C TRP A 67 -0.06 8.82 4.24
N HIS A 68 0.18 9.86 3.44
CA HIS A 68 1.36 10.72 3.57
C HIS A 68 1.36 11.58 4.84
N ALA A 69 0.18 11.84 5.42
CA ALA A 69 0.03 12.54 6.69
C ALA A 69 0.03 11.58 7.91
N ASP A 70 -0.02 10.26 7.67
CA ASP A 70 -0.15 9.24 8.71
C ASP A 70 0.93 8.17 8.56
N GLY A 71 1.98 8.29 9.40
CA GLY A 71 3.09 7.35 9.42
C GLY A 71 2.71 5.91 9.77
N GLU A 72 1.59 5.68 10.46
CA GLU A 72 1.11 4.32 10.75
C GLU A 72 0.47 3.69 9.52
N LEU A 73 -0.33 4.45 8.76
CA LEU A 73 -0.86 3.98 7.47
C LEU A 73 0.26 3.63 6.49
N LEU A 74 1.29 4.49 6.40
CA LEU A 74 2.48 4.24 5.58
C LEU A 74 3.16 2.91 5.96
N LYS A 75 3.42 2.70 7.26
CA LYS A 75 4.02 1.44 7.76
C LYS A 75 3.16 0.23 7.42
N LYS A 76 1.82 0.34 7.55
CA LYS A 76 0.90 -0.77 7.24
C LYS A 76 0.85 -1.12 5.76
N ILE A 77 0.91 -0.13 4.87
CA ILE A 77 0.99 -0.36 3.42
C ILE A 77 2.27 -1.15 3.08
N ILE A 78 3.42 -0.71 3.60
CA ILE A 78 4.72 -1.39 3.41
C ILE A 78 4.66 -2.81 3.99
N GLU A 79 4.16 -2.95 5.22
CA GLU A 79 4.02 -4.23 5.92
C GLU A 79 3.22 -5.23 5.10
N PHE A 80 2.05 -4.83 4.59
CA PHE A 80 1.16 -5.69 3.83
C PHE A 80 1.71 -6.08 2.47
N TYR A 81 2.28 -5.15 1.70
CA TYR A 81 2.92 -5.53 0.43
C TYR A 81 4.14 -6.41 0.64
N THR A 82 4.92 -6.17 1.69
CA THR A 82 6.08 -7.01 2.03
C THR A 82 5.64 -8.42 2.39
N LYS A 83 4.62 -8.58 3.25
CA LYS A 83 4.06 -9.88 3.62
C LYS A 83 3.44 -10.62 2.42
N ALA A 84 2.86 -9.88 1.48
CA ALA A 84 2.34 -10.43 0.23
C ALA A 84 3.42 -10.78 -0.81
N LYS A 85 4.68 -10.38 -0.59
CA LYS A 85 5.76 -10.39 -1.61
C LYS A 85 5.32 -9.70 -2.91
N ALA A 86 4.54 -8.64 -2.77
CA ALA A 86 3.98 -7.85 -3.86
C ALA A 86 5.00 -6.79 -4.33
N HIS A 87 6.14 -7.24 -4.84
CA HIS A 87 7.26 -6.37 -5.21
C HIS A 87 6.91 -5.27 -6.23
N PRO A 88 6.08 -5.51 -7.27
CA PRO A 88 5.66 -4.44 -8.18
C PRO A 88 4.90 -3.33 -7.47
N GLN A 89 3.92 -3.69 -6.62
CA GLN A 89 3.11 -2.72 -5.87
C GLN A 89 3.94 -1.97 -4.84
N LEU A 90 4.88 -2.65 -4.17
CA LEU A 90 5.77 -2.03 -3.20
C LEU A 90 6.73 -1.04 -3.87
N ALA A 91 7.26 -1.38 -5.05
CA ALA A 91 8.10 -0.46 -5.83
C ALA A 91 7.31 0.79 -6.24
N ALA A 92 6.09 0.62 -6.75
CA ALA A 92 5.21 1.73 -7.10
C ALA A 92 4.87 2.61 -5.88
N PHE A 93 4.64 2.02 -4.71
CA PHE A 93 4.36 2.77 -3.49
C PHE A 93 5.57 3.60 -3.04
N TYR A 94 6.78 3.03 -3.04
CA TYR A 94 7.99 3.80 -2.74
C TYR A 94 8.27 4.92 -3.75
N ASP A 95 7.93 4.70 -5.03
CA ASP A 95 8.01 5.75 -6.04
C ASP A 95 7.04 6.90 -5.73
N ALA A 96 5.80 6.59 -5.35
CA ALA A 96 4.82 7.57 -4.90
C ALA A 96 5.28 8.32 -3.64
N CYS A 97 5.89 7.62 -2.66
CA CYS A 97 6.52 8.28 -1.51
C CYS A 97 7.58 9.29 -1.95
N SER A 98 8.44 8.93 -2.92
CA SER A 98 9.47 9.86 -3.40
C SER A 98 8.89 11.13 -4.04
N GLN A 99 7.78 11.01 -4.77
CA GLN A 99 7.10 12.15 -5.38
C GLN A 99 6.55 13.09 -4.31
N VAL A 100 5.89 12.54 -3.29
CA VAL A 100 5.38 13.35 -2.16
C VAL A 100 6.50 14.06 -1.41
N GLU A 101 7.63 13.38 -1.14
CA GLU A 101 8.77 14.00 -0.47
C GLU A 101 9.36 15.16 -1.28
N ILE A 102 9.37 15.07 -2.62
CA ILE A 102 9.81 16.17 -3.49
C ILE A 102 8.78 17.30 -3.53
N ASP A 103 7.53 16.98 -3.82
CA ASP A 103 6.50 17.97 -4.16
C ASP A 103 5.95 18.69 -2.93
N GLU A 104 5.69 17.96 -1.84
CA GLU A 104 5.10 18.52 -0.62
C GLU A 104 6.17 19.03 0.35
N TYR A 105 7.26 18.27 0.53
CA TYR A 105 8.24 18.54 1.60
C TYR A 105 9.57 19.12 1.10
N ARG A 106 9.85 19.04 -0.21
CA ARG A 106 11.16 19.37 -0.81
C ARG A 106 12.33 18.65 -0.10
N ASP A 107 12.07 17.47 0.44
CA ASP A 107 13.03 16.62 1.14
C ASP A 107 13.64 15.63 0.15
N TYR A 108 14.63 16.12 -0.61
CA TYR A 108 15.29 15.35 -1.66
C TYR A 108 16.14 14.19 -1.12
N ASP A 109 16.59 14.25 0.14
CA ASP A 109 17.32 13.14 0.77
C ASP A 109 16.39 11.96 1.04
N LYS A 110 15.22 12.21 1.62
CA LYS A 110 14.20 11.16 1.79
C LYS A 110 13.68 10.65 0.46
N ALA A 111 13.46 11.55 -0.50
CA ALA A 111 13.05 11.15 -1.84
C ALA A 111 14.06 10.20 -2.49
N LEU A 112 15.36 10.49 -2.37
CA LEU A 112 16.42 9.63 -2.87
C LEU A 112 16.38 8.24 -2.20
N GLY A 113 16.23 8.19 -0.88
CA GLY A 113 16.08 6.93 -0.14
C GLY A 113 14.85 6.12 -0.60
N ALA A 114 13.72 6.78 -0.81
CA ALA A 114 12.51 6.15 -1.32
C ALA A 114 12.69 5.61 -2.75
N LEU A 115 13.33 6.37 -3.65
CA LEU A 115 13.66 5.91 -5.01
C LEU A 115 14.56 4.68 -5.02
N GLN A 116 15.54 4.62 -4.11
CA GLN A 116 16.43 3.45 -3.98
C GLN A 116 15.67 2.20 -3.52
N GLU A 117 14.75 2.31 -2.56
CA GLU A 117 13.89 1.19 -2.16
C GLU A 117 12.90 0.79 -3.27
N SER A 118 12.36 1.76 -4.01
CA SER A 118 11.54 1.50 -5.20
C SER A 118 12.33 0.65 -6.22
N ARG A 119 13.55 1.08 -6.56
CA ARG A 119 14.46 0.37 -7.46
C ARG A 119 14.75 -1.05 -6.99
N ARG A 120 15.08 -1.21 -5.70
CA ARG A 120 15.36 -2.52 -5.11
C ARG A 120 14.20 -3.49 -5.29
N HIS A 121 12.96 -3.02 -5.10
CA HIS A 121 11.77 -3.86 -5.28
C HIS A 121 11.42 -4.08 -6.75
N LEU A 122 11.67 -3.11 -7.62
CA LEU A 122 11.46 -3.24 -9.06
C LEU A 122 12.37 -4.32 -9.66
N LEU A 123 13.65 -4.34 -9.27
CA LEU A 123 14.60 -5.39 -9.66
C LEU A 123 14.20 -6.77 -9.12
N LYS A 124 13.74 -6.87 -7.87
CA LYS A 124 13.19 -8.13 -7.31
C LYS A 124 11.97 -8.62 -8.08
N ALA A 125 11.22 -7.73 -8.72
CA ALA A 125 10.10 -8.08 -9.59
C ALA A 125 10.53 -8.48 -11.02
N GLY A 126 11.83 -8.49 -11.33
CA GLY A 126 12.36 -8.77 -12.67
C GLY A 126 11.96 -7.71 -13.70
N ARG A 127 11.76 -6.46 -13.26
CA ARG A 127 11.38 -5.33 -14.12
C ARG A 127 12.60 -4.45 -14.41
N ASP A 128 12.58 -3.79 -15.56
CA ASP A 128 13.60 -2.82 -15.93
C ASP A 128 13.54 -1.60 -15.00
N ALA A 129 14.70 -1.19 -14.49
CA ALA A 129 14.87 -0.05 -13.60
C ALA A 129 15.55 1.15 -14.29
N SER A 130 15.88 1.06 -15.59
CA SER A 130 16.66 2.07 -16.30
C SER A 130 16.09 3.49 -16.20
N ALA A 131 14.77 3.65 -16.27
CA ALA A 131 14.11 4.94 -16.10
C ALA A 131 14.22 5.48 -14.67
N LEU A 132 14.15 4.58 -13.68
CA LEU A 132 14.28 4.93 -12.27
C LEU A 132 15.73 5.25 -11.90
N ASP A 133 16.70 4.57 -12.52
CA ASP A 133 18.12 4.82 -12.36
C ASP A 133 18.48 6.25 -12.77
N ARG A 134 17.98 6.71 -13.93
CA ARG A 134 18.17 8.11 -14.37
C ARG A 134 17.58 9.12 -13.38
N ARG A 135 16.43 8.80 -12.77
CA ARG A 135 15.80 9.66 -11.76
C ARG A 135 16.63 9.70 -10.48
N ILE A 136 17.15 8.57 -10.03
CA ILE A 136 18.06 8.47 -8.87
C ILE A 136 19.32 9.31 -9.11
N GLU A 137 19.94 9.18 -10.28
CA GLU A 137 21.13 9.96 -10.66
C GLU A 137 20.87 11.46 -10.62
N ALA A 138 19.75 11.91 -11.18
CA ALA A 138 19.38 13.33 -11.19
C ALA A 138 19.15 13.88 -9.77
N VAL A 139 18.44 13.13 -8.91
CA VAL A 139 18.17 13.55 -7.53
C VAL A 139 19.45 13.50 -6.68
N ASP A 140 20.29 12.48 -6.83
CA ASP A 140 21.59 12.36 -6.13
C ASP A 140 22.52 13.52 -6.50
N ALA A 141 22.62 13.86 -7.79
CA ALA A 141 23.41 15.00 -8.25
C ALA A 141 22.93 16.32 -7.61
N PHE A 142 21.61 16.52 -7.54
CA PHE A 142 21.02 17.70 -6.90
C PHE A 142 21.33 17.76 -5.40
N VAL A 143 21.14 16.65 -4.68
CA VAL A 143 21.42 16.56 -3.23
C VAL A 143 22.89 16.88 -2.94
N ARG A 144 23.82 16.33 -3.72
CA ARG A 144 25.26 16.60 -3.57
C ARG A 144 25.61 18.04 -3.86
N ALA A 145 25.08 18.62 -4.94
CA ALA A 145 25.34 20.01 -5.30
C ALA A 145 24.87 20.98 -4.19
N ARG A 146 23.72 20.70 -3.57
CA ARG A 146 23.20 21.48 -2.44
C ARG A 146 24.08 21.36 -1.20
N ALA A 147 24.65 20.19 -0.93
CA ALA A 147 25.53 19.98 0.23
C ALA A 147 26.92 20.63 0.09
N SER A 148 27.34 20.94 -1.14
CA SER A 148 28.61 21.62 -1.43
C SER A 148 28.53 23.15 -1.47
N ALA A 149 27.34 23.73 -1.28
CA ALA A 149 27.08 25.18 -1.26
C ALA A 149 26.95 25.69 0.18
#